data_AF-G4XPK6-F1
#
_entry.id   AF-G4XPK6-F1
#
_cell.length_a   1.000
_cell.length_b   1.000
_cell.length_c   1.000
_cell.angle_alpha   90.00
_cell.angle_beta   90.00
_cell.angle_gamma   90.00
#
_symmetry.space_group_name_H-M   'P 1'
#
loop_
_entity.id
_entity.type
_entity.pdbx_description
1 polymer ?
#
loop_
_entity_poly.entity_id
_entity_poly.type
_entity_poly.pdbx_seq_one_letter_code
_entity_poly.pdbx_strand_id
1 'polypeptide(L)'
;VDQAELMAGCNIHSVYVSVAGSHIRSLNSHGIVAVKNGEVQKEDIDRVIDAAQAVPISSDQRVIHILPQEYHIDSQEGIKDPLGMSGVRLEANVHLISGAVNAVMNVEKCIKRCGLGVDGVILSQLASSESSLSEDEKDLGVCLIDIGAGTTDMA
;
A
#
# COMPACT_ATOMS: atom_id res chain seq x y z
N VAL A 1 -23.83 10.16 -7.72
CA VAL A 1 -23.34 10.62 -6.40
C VAL A 1 -24.54 10.92 -5.53
N ASP A 2 -25.49 11.71 -6.04
CA ASP A 2 -26.71 12.14 -5.36
C ASP A 2 -27.51 11.01 -4.68
N GLN A 3 -27.67 9.85 -5.32
CA GLN A 3 -28.35 8.71 -4.69
C GLN A 3 -27.59 8.13 -3.50
N ALA A 4 -26.26 8.04 -3.59
CA ALA A 4 -25.43 7.53 -2.51
C ALA A 4 -25.43 8.51 -1.32
N GLU A 5 -25.38 9.81 -1.59
CA GLU A 5 -25.50 10.87 -0.57
C GLU A 5 -26.86 10.82 0.14
N LEU A 6 -27.94 10.66 -0.62
CA LEU A 6 -29.29 10.54 -0.07
C LEU A 6 -29.41 9.32 0.86
N MET A 7 -28.87 8.16 0.45
CA MET A 7 -28.89 6.94 1.24
C MET A 7 -28.02 7.04 2.50
N ALA A 8 -26.86 7.70 2.39
CA ALA A 8 -25.94 7.90 3.50
C ALA A 8 -26.35 9.04 4.44
N GLY A 9 -27.26 9.93 4.01
CA GLY A 9 -27.68 11.10 4.77
C GLY A 9 -26.57 12.14 4.92
N CYS A 10 -25.57 12.16 4.02
CA CYS A 10 -24.45 13.08 4.07
C CYS A 10 -23.97 13.49 2.68
N ASN A 11 -23.31 14.63 2.60
CA ASN A 11 -22.65 15.07 1.37
C ASN A 11 -21.30 14.36 1.24
N ILE A 12 -21.04 13.78 0.09
CA ILE A 12 -19.81 13.08 -0.25
C ILE A 12 -18.91 14.07 -0.98
N HIS A 13 -17.74 14.37 -0.40
CA HIS A 13 -16.79 15.34 -0.94
C HIS A 13 -15.60 14.66 -1.61
N SER A 14 -15.27 13.45 -1.19
CA SER A 14 -14.12 12.68 -1.63
C SER A 14 -14.37 11.18 -1.50
N VAL A 15 -13.58 10.39 -2.22
CA VAL A 15 -13.65 8.93 -2.21
C VAL A 15 -12.26 8.30 -2.20
N TYR A 16 -12.17 7.10 -1.65
CA TYR A 16 -11.11 6.16 -1.99
C TYR A 16 -11.54 5.39 -3.24
N VAL A 17 -10.59 5.15 -4.16
CA VAL A 17 -10.86 4.39 -5.38
C VAL A 17 -9.95 3.19 -5.49
N SER A 18 -10.52 2.05 -5.88
CA SER A 18 -9.73 0.86 -6.15
C SER A 18 -9.30 0.77 -7.62
N VAL A 19 -8.14 0.16 -7.86
CA VAL A 19 -7.61 -0.15 -9.20
C VAL A 19 -7.16 -1.60 -9.27
N ALA A 20 -7.37 -2.23 -10.42
CA ALA A 20 -6.98 -3.61 -10.71
C ALA A 20 -6.64 -3.78 -12.20
N GLY A 21 -6.07 -4.94 -12.54
CA GLY A 21 -5.81 -5.34 -13.93
C GLY A 21 -4.34 -5.60 -14.24
N SER A 22 -4.07 -6.01 -15.47
CA SER A 22 -2.77 -6.53 -15.94
C SER A 22 -1.62 -5.53 -15.96
N HIS A 23 -1.88 -4.26 -15.63
CA HIS A 23 -0.90 -3.19 -15.57
C HIS A 23 -0.34 -2.97 -14.16
N ILE A 24 -0.83 -3.70 -13.16
CA ILE A 24 -0.25 -3.72 -11.82
C ILE A 24 1.06 -4.50 -11.82
N ARG A 25 2.05 -4.00 -11.10
CA ARG A 25 3.34 -4.65 -10.89
C ARG A 25 3.68 -4.61 -9.42
N SER A 26 4.31 -5.67 -8.94
CA SER A 26 4.88 -5.71 -7.62
C SER A 26 6.36 -6.04 -7.65
N LEU A 27 7.08 -5.52 -6.66
CA LEU A 27 8.49 -5.86 -6.45
C LEU A 27 8.83 -5.74 -4.97
N ASN A 28 9.76 -6.59 -4.52
CA ASN A 28 10.33 -6.46 -3.19
C ASN A 28 11.51 -5.50 -3.24
N SER A 29 11.62 -4.66 -2.22
CA SER A 29 12.72 -3.73 -2.03
C SER A 29 13.16 -3.71 -0.59
N HIS A 30 14.38 -3.20 -0.37
CA HIS A 30 15.04 -3.18 0.91
C HIS A 30 15.66 -1.81 1.16
N GLY A 31 15.43 -1.25 2.36
CA GLY A 31 15.99 0.03 2.80
C GLY A 31 16.78 -0.13 4.09
N ILE A 32 17.82 0.68 4.26
CA ILE A 32 18.70 0.65 5.45
C ILE A 32 18.96 2.08 5.91
N VAL A 33 18.83 2.33 7.21
CA VAL A 33 19.18 3.60 7.84
C VAL A 33 19.91 3.40 9.17
N ALA A 34 20.72 4.40 9.55
CA ALA A 34 21.29 4.46 10.89
C ALA A 34 20.27 5.04 11.90
N VAL A 35 20.22 4.44 13.09
CA VAL A 35 19.45 4.89 14.25
C VAL A 35 20.34 5.80 15.11
N LYS A 36 19.96 7.07 15.27
CA LYS A 36 20.87 8.07 15.84
C LYS A 36 20.99 8.04 17.36
N ASN A 37 19.89 7.72 18.05
CA ASN A 37 19.80 7.81 19.51
C ASN A 37 19.89 6.45 20.20
N GLY A 38 20.28 5.40 19.47
CA GLY A 38 20.33 4.03 19.98
C GLY A 38 18.96 3.38 20.22
N GLU A 39 17.87 4.09 19.92
CA GLU A 39 16.49 3.63 20.02
C GLU A 39 15.72 4.11 18.79
N VAL A 40 14.97 3.19 18.16
CA VAL A 40 14.20 3.46 16.95
C VAL A 40 13.05 4.41 17.27
N GLN A 41 13.04 5.54 16.58
CA GLN A 41 11.97 6.53 16.60
C GLN A 41 11.14 6.45 15.32
N LYS A 42 9.97 7.12 15.33
CA LYS A 42 9.09 7.16 14.15
C LYS A 42 9.80 7.73 12.92
N GLU A 43 10.67 8.73 13.11
CA GLU A 43 11.45 9.31 12.02
C GLU A 43 12.47 8.32 11.44
N ASP A 44 12.91 7.32 12.19
CA ASP A 44 13.78 6.26 11.67
C ASP A 44 12.99 5.31 10.77
N ILE A 45 11.75 4.99 11.17
CA ILE A 45 10.81 4.17 10.39
C ILE A 45 10.47 4.88 9.08
N ASP A 46 10.07 6.16 9.13
CA ASP A 46 9.75 6.93 7.92
C ASP A 46 10.95 6.97 6.95
N ARG A 47 12.16 7.19 7.48
CA ARG A 47 13.39 7.21 6.66
C ARG A 47 13.75 5.86 6.06
N VAL A 48 13.56 4.75 6.78
CA VAL A 48 13.87 3.42 6.23
C VAL A 48 12.88 3.03 5.14
N ILE A 49 11.61 3.39 5.30
CA ILE A 49 10.59 3.20 4.26
C ILE A 49 10.90 4.07 3.04
N ASP A 50 11.31 5.34 3.24
CA ASP A 50 11.77 6.22 2.16
C ASP A 50 12.98 5.65 1.40
N ALA A 51 13.94 5.09 2.12
CA ALA A 51 15.09 4.41 1.50
C ALA A 51 14.64 3.16 0.72
N ALA A 52 13.71 2.37 1.27
CA ALA A 52 13.22 1.16 0.63
C ALA A 52 12.38 1.43 -0.62
N GLN A 53 11.68 2.56 -0.70
CA GLN A 53 10.93 2.94 -1.90
C GLN A 53 11.77 3.63 -2.99
N ALA A 54 13.03 3.97 -2.71
CA ALA A 54 13.95 4.65 -3.65
C ALA A 54 14.51 3.72 -4.75
N VAL A 55 13.65 2.88 -5.32
CA VAL A 55 13.98 1.99 -6.43
C VAL A 55 13.62 2.61 -7.78
N PRO A 56 14.33 2.25 -8.87
CA PRO A 56 13.96 2.69 -10.20
C PRO A 56 12.59 2.11 -10.60
N ILE A 57 11.60 2.98 -10.74
CA ILE A 57 10.29 2.64 -11.29
C ILE A 57 10.20 3.26 -12.69
N SER A 58 9.68 2.49 -13.64
CA SER A 58 9.48 2.98 -15.01
C SER A 58 8.59 4.21 -15.01
N SER A 59 8.88 5.20 -15.87
CA SER A 59 8.17 6.49 -15.89
C SER A 59 6.67 6.39 -16.22
N ASP A 60 6.24 5.26 -16.80
CA ASP A 60 4.84 4.95 -17.08
C ASP A 60 4.12 4.27 -15.89
N GLN A 61 4.83 4.01 -14.78
CA GLN A 61 4.33 3.41 -13.56
C GLN A 61 4.41 4.39 -12.38
N ARG A 62 3.46 4.29 -11.46
CA ARG A 62 3.39 5.05 -10.20
C ARG A 62 3.22 4.07 -9.04
N VAL A 63 3.91 4.31 -7.93
CA VAL A 63 3.67 3.59 -6.68
C VAL A 63 2.24 3.88 -6.19
N ILE A 64 1.52 2.81 -5.89
CA ILE A 64 0.19 2.83 -5.30
C ILE A 64 0.29 2.51 -3.81
N HIS A 65 1.02 1.44 -3.47
CA HIS A 65 1.19 0.99 -2.08
C HIS A 65 2.64 0.63 -1.77
N ILE A 66 2.98 0.82 -0.50
CA ILE A 66 4.24 0.40 0.13
C ILE A 66 3.84 -0.40 1.36
N LEU A 67 4.13 -1.70 1.34
CA LEU A 67 3.73 -2.62 2.39
C LEU A 67 4.99 -3.14 3.10
N PRO A 68 5.30 -2.66 4.31
CA PRO A 68 6.37 -3.23 5.11
C PRO A 68 6.04 -4.69 5.44
N GLN A 69 6.97 -5.60 5.15
CA GLN A 69 6.82 -7.03 5.44
C GLN A 69 7.48 -7.37 6.78
N GLU A 70 8.69 -6.87 6.99
CA GLU A 70 9.45 -7.06 8.22
C GLU A 70 10.52 -5.97 8.36
N TYR A 71 10.93 -5.76 9.61
CA TYR A 71 12.04 -4.90 9.99
C TYR A 71 13.15 -5.73 10.61
N HIS A 72 14.38 -5.29 10.40
CA HIS A 72 15.56 -5.88 11.01
C HIS A 72 16.30 -4.81 11.81
N ILE A 73 16.74 -5.16 13.02
CA ILE A 73 17.56 -4.28 13.86
C ILE A 73 18.86 -5.01 14.18
N ASP A 74 19.97 -4.45 13.73
CA ASP A 74 21.32 -5.03 13.86
C ASP A 74 21.42 -6.47 13.32
N SER A 75 21.30 -7.49 14.18
CA SER A 75 21.31 -8.92 13.84
C SER A 75 19.98 -9.63 14.11
N GLN A 76 18.96 -8.89 14.54
CA GLN A 76 17.63 -9.41 14.84
C GLN A 76 16.71 -9.18 13.64
N GLU A 77 16.18 -10.26 13.09
CA GLU A 77 15.30 -10.28 11.93
C GLU A 77 13.84 -10.56 12.35
N GLY A 78 12.88 -10.40 11.42
CA GLY A 78 11.47 -10.75 11.64
C GLY A 78 10.69 -9.85 12.59
N ILE A 79 11.13 -8.59 12.78
CA ILE A 79 10.45 -7.64 13.66
C ILE A 79 9.23 -7.05 12.93
N LYS A 80 8.03 -7.15 13.51
CA LYS A 80 6.81 -6.53 12.96
C LYS A 80 6.71 -5.03 13.29
N ASP A 81 7.02 -4.63 14.52
CA ASP A 81 7.01 -3.23 14.98
C ASP A 81 8.33 -2.89 15.68
N PRO A 82 9.21 -2.07 15.06
CA PRO A 82 10.51 -1.74 15.61
C PRO A 82 10.48 -0.54 16.55
N LEU A 83 9.35 0.16 16.71
CA LEU A 83 9.29 1.41 17.46
C LEU A 83 9.69 1.20 18.94
N GLY A 84 10.64 2.00 19.42
CA GLY A 84 11.16 1.91 20.80
C GLY A 84 12.15 0.77 21.03
N MET A 85 12.50 -0.01 20.01
CA MET A 85 13.56 -1.02 20.11
C MET A 85 14.94 -0.38 20.03
N SER A 86 15.90 -0.91 20.78
CA SER A 86 17.27 -0.42 20.77
C SER A 86 18.10 -1.02 19.63
N GLY A 87 18.94 -0.20 19.01
CA GLY A 87 19.86 -0.63 17.95
C GLY A 87 20.58 0.52 17.27
N VAL A 88 21.51 0.20 16.38
CA VAL A 88 22.27 1.20 15.62
C VAL A 88 21.90 1.24 14.14
N ARG A 89 21.33 0.14 13.62
CA ARG A 89 20.92 0.01 12.22
C ARG A 89 19.52 -0.56 12.14
N LEU A 90 18.65 0.14 11.41
CA LEU A 90 17.29 -0.30 11.07
C LEU A 90 17.22 -0.60 9.58
N GLU A 91 16.71 -1.78 9.25
CA GLU A 91 16.44 -2.21 7.88
C GLU A 91 14.95 -2.54 7.72
N ALA A 92 14.43 -2.37 6.51
CA ALA A 92 13.04 -2.70 6.19
C ALA A 92 12.97 -3.44 4.86
N ASN A 93 12.32 -4.60 4.87
CA ASN A 93 11.87 -5.28 3.67
C ASN A 93 10.45 -4.81 3.35
N VAL A 94 10.25 -4.28 2.15
CA VAL A 94 8.96 -3.75 1.71
C VAL A 94 8.52 -4.39 0.40
N HIS A 95 7.22 -4.60 0.27
CA HIS A 95 6.57 -4.96 -0.97
C HIS A 95 5.97 -3.71 -1.61
N LEU A 96 6.51 -3.29 -2.75
CA LEU A 96 6.03 -2.15 -3.50
C LEU A 96 5.02 -2.62 -4.54
N ILE A 97 3.90 -1.92 -4.61
CA ILE A 97 2.87 -2.12 -5.63
C ILE A 97 2.80 -0.86 -6.47
N SER A 98 2.92 -1.01 -7.78
CA SER A 98 2.81 0.07 -8.75
C SER A 98 1.79 -0.26 -9.84
N GLY A 99 1.29 0.77 -10.50
CA GLY A 99 0.39 0.63 -11.62
C GLY A 99 0.59 1.72 -12.66
N ALA A 100 0.12 1.44 -13.88
CA ALA A 100 0.23 2.38 -15.00
C ALA A 100 -0.37 3.75 -14.65
N VAL A 101 0.46 4.78 -14.79
CA VAL A 101 0.13 6.18 -14.47
C VAL A 101 -1.14 6.62 -15.20
N ASN A 102 -1.25 6.26 -16.49
CA ASN A 102 -2.42 6.60 -17.31
C ASN A 102 -3.71 5.94 -16.82
N ALA A 103 -3.65 4.68 -16.36
CA ALA A 103 -4.83 3.97 -15.87
C ALA A 103 -5.37 4.66 -14.61
N VAL A 104 -4.49 4.94 -13.64
CA VAL A 104 -4.85 5.63 -12.39
C VAL A 104 -5.37 7.04 -12.67
N MET A 105 -4.66 7.83 -13.49
CA MET A 105 -5.08 9.20 -13.81
C MET A 105 -6.42 9.28 -14.53
N ASN A 106 -6.75 8.32 -15.40
CA ASN A 106 -8.03 8.32 -16.10
C ASN A 106 -9.19 8.11 -15.12
N VAL A 107 -9.02 7.21 -14.16
CA VAL A 107 -9.99 6.98 -13.08
C VAL A 107 -10.15 8.23 -12.22
N GLU A 108 -9.04 8.82 -11.75
CA GLU A 108 -9.07 10.05 -10.95
C GLU A 108 -9.74 11.22 -11.69
N LYS A 109 -9.49 11.37 -13.01
CA LYS A 109 -10.14 12.39 -13.84
C LYS A 109 -11.65 12.19 -13.93
N CYS A 110 -12.11 10.95 -14.09
CA CYS A 110 -13.54 10.64 -14.09
C CYS A 110 -14.20 11.03 -12.77
N ILE A 111 -13.56 10.73 -11.63
CA ILE A 111 -14.07 11.10 -10.30
C ILE A 111 -14.12 12.62 -10.12
N LYS A 112 -13.05 13.33 -10.50
CA LYS A 112 -13.01 14.80 -10.42
C LYS A 112 -14.09 15.48 -11.26
N ARG A 113 -14.45 14.92 -12.42
CA ARG A 113 -15.55 15.42 -13.26
C ARG A 113 -16.92 15.29 -12.59
N CYS A 114 -17.05 14.38 -11.63
CA CYS A 114 -18.25 14.25 -10.79
C CYS A 114 -18.25 15.22 -9.61
N GLY A 115 -17.28 16.15 -9.50
CA GLY A 115 -17.18 17.10 -8.40
C GLY A 115 -16.58 16.52 -7.12
N LEU A 116 -15.98 15.33 -7.19
CA LEU A 116 -15.43 14.62 -6.04
C LEU A 116 -13.90 14.68 -5.99
N GLY A 117 -13.35 14.76 -4.77
CA GLY A 117 -11.94 14.50 -4.49
C GLY A 117 -11.59 13.01 -4.53
N VAL A 118 -10.30 12.71 -4.62
CA VAL A 118 -9.76 11.36 -4.45
C VAL A 118 -8.79 11.40 -3.28
N ASP A 119 -9.14 10.72 -2.19
CA ASP A 119 -8.33 10.69 -0.97
C ASP A 119 -7.18 9.68 -1.09
N GLY A 120 -7.40 8.61 -1.85
CA GLY A 120 -6.41 7.57 -2.05
C GLY A 120 -6.79 6.60 -3.17
N VAL A 121 -5.78 5.92 -3.69
CA VAL A 121 -5.91 4.85 -4.67
C VAL A 121 -5.47 3.55 -4.00
N ILE A 122 -6.28 2.51 -4.10
CA ILE A 122 -6.05 1.23 -3.42
C ILE A 122 -6.02 0.10 -4.46
N LEU A 123 -5.07 -0.83 -4.37
CA LEU A 123 -5.14 -2.09 -5.12
C LEU A 123 -6.39 -2.89 -4.71
N SER A 124 -7.26 -3.26 -5.65
CA SER A 124 -8.51 -3.96 -5.35
C SER A 124 -8.30 -5.24 -4.55
N GLN A 125 -7.29 -6.04 -4.91
CA GLN A 125 -6.97 -7.30 -4.24
C GLN A 125 -6.59 -7.08 -2.77
N LEU A 126 -5.88 -5.98 -2.46
CA LEU A 126 -5.54 -5.62 -1.10
C LEU A 126 -6.80 -5.22 -0.30
N ALA A 127 -7.68 -4.41 -0.90
CA ALA A 127 -8.95 -4.05 -0.27
C ALA A 127 -9.84 -5.28 -0.02
N SER A 128 -9.93 -6.19 -1.00
CA SER A 128 -10.68 -7.44 -0.89
C SER A 128 -10.11 -8.33 0.23
N SER A 129 -8.78 -8.47 0.31
CA SER A 129 -8.08 -9.18 1.40
C SER A 129 -8.43 -8.60 2.77
N GLU A 130 -8.27 -7.30 2.96
CA GLU A 130 -8.56 -6.63 4.24
C GLU A 130 -10.04 -6.71 4.65
N SER A 131 -10.96 -6.81 3.68
CA SER A 131 -12.38 -6.92 3.97
C SER A 131 -12.86 -8.33 4.34
N SER A 132 -12.14 -9.36 3.89
CA SER A 132 -12.65 -10.73 3.85
C SER A 132 -11.80 -11.74 4.63
N LEU A 133 -10.53 -11.45 4.86
CA LEU A 133 -9.59 -12.34 5.54
C LEU A 133 -9.32 -11.87 6.97
N SER A 134 -9.25 -12.83 7.88
CA SER A 134 -8.74 -12.63 9.23
C SER A 134 -7.21 -12.61 9.24
N GLU A 135 -6.62 -12.00 10.28
CA GLU A 135 -5.16 -12.00 10.46
C GLU A 135 -4.59 -13.42 10.56
N ASP A 136 -5.32 -14.35 11.20
CA ASP A 136 -4.90 -15.76 11.30
C ASP A 136 -4.82 -16.43 9.91
N GLU A 137 -5.79 -16.17 9.01
CA GLU A 137 -5.77 -16.69 7.64
C GLU A 137 -4.61 -16.10 6.83
N LYS A 138 -4.30 -14.81 7.01
CA LYS A 138 -3.15 -14.17 6.39
C LYS A 138 -1.83 -14.80 6.88
N ASP A 139 -1.69 -15.00 8.19
CA ASP A 139 -0.48 -15.57 8.81
C ASP A 139 -0.28 -17.06 8.45
N LEU A 140 -1.36 -17.84 8.30
CA LEU A 140 -1.32 -19.24 7.85
C LEU A 140 -0.93 -19.38 6.36
N GLY A 141 -1.18 -18.34 5.57
CA GLY A 141 -1.06 -18.34 4.13
C GLY A 141 -2.38 -18.73 3.46
N VAL A 142 -2.92 -17.82 2.67
CA VAL A 142 -4.19 -17.96 1.95
C VAL A 142 -4.03 -17.42 0.54
N CYS A 143 -4.81 -17.97 -0.40
CA CYS A 143 -4.95 -17.44 -1.75
C CYS A 143 -6.33 -16.83 -1.88
N LEU A 144 -6.40 -15.53 -2.21
CA LEU A 144 -7.64 -14.84 -2.48
C LEU A 144 -7.88 -14.78 -3.99
N ILE A 145 -9.06 -15.21 -4.43
CA ILE A 145 -9.48 -15.11 -5.82
C ILE A 145 -10.65 -14.13 -5.90
N ASP A 146 -10.40 -12.95 -6.48
CA ASP A 146 -11.39 -11.90 -6.73
C ASP A 146 -11.98 -12.08 -8.13
N ILE A 147 -13.26 -12.45 -8.22
CA ILE A 147 -13.97 -12.72 -9.47
C ILE A 147 -14.89 -11.55 -9.79
N GLY A 148 -14.39 -10.63 -10.62
CA GLY A 148 -15.14 -9.49 -11.13
C GLY A 148 -15.89 -9.77 -12.43
N ALA A 149 -16.62 -8.77 -12.92
CA ALA A 149 -17.40 -8.88 -14.16
C ALA A 149 -16.53 -8.99 -15.43
N GLY A 150 -15.28 -8.54 -15.38
CA GLY A 150 -14.36 -8.53 -16.53
C GLY A 150 -12.94 -9.00 -16.25
N THR A 151 -12.57 -9.18 -14.99
CA THR A 151 -11.27 -9.71 -14.57
C THR A 151 -11.46 -10.72 -13.46
N THR A 152 -10.58 -11.72 -13.42
CA THR A 152 -10.36 -12.53 -12.23
C THR A 152 -8.94 -12.25 -11.78
N ASP A 153 -8.82 -11.76 -10.56
CA ASP A 153 -7.57 -11.36 -9.96
C ASP A 153 -7.23 -12.31 -8.81
N MET A 154 -5.95 -12.58 -8.59
CA MET A 154 -5.48 -13.48 -7.56
C MET A 154 -4.37 -12.79 -6.75
N ALA A 155 -4.43 -12.92 -5.43
CA ALA A 155 -3.43 -12.41 -4.50
C ALA A 155 -3.11 -13.44 -3.41
#